data_AF-A0A2U3PFV5-F1
#
_entry.id   AF-A0A2U3PFV5-F1
#
_cell.length_a   1.000
_cell.length_b   1.000
_cell.length_c   1.000
_cell.angle_alpha   90.00
_cell.angle_beta   90.00
_cell.angle_gamma   90.00
#
_symmetry.space_group_name_H-M   'P 1'
#
loop_
_entity.id
_entity.type
_entity.pdbx_description
1 polymer ?
#
loop_
_entity_poly.entity_id
_entity_poly.type
_entity_poly.pdbx_seq_one_letter_code
_entity_poly.pdbx_strand_id
1 'polypeptide(L)' 'MASSTTFVITGGGLAGVKAVEALRDNDFDGRIILFADEPYLPSERPPLSKEYLADPQSSLSGLSS' A
#
# COMPACT_ATOMS: atom_id res chain seq x y z
N MET A 1 28.00 21.15 -3.79
CA MET A 1 26.77 21.80 -4.29
C MET A 1 25.66 20.80 -4.06
N ALA A 2 24.70 21.09 -3.17
CA ALA A 2 23.56 20.20 -3.01
C ALA A 2 22.84 20.15 -4.36
N SER A 3 22.87 18.98 -5.00
CA SER A 3 22.13 18.78 -6.24
C SER A 3 20.67 19.04 -5.92
N SER A 4 20.02 19.97 -6.62
CA SER A 4 18.59 20.27 -6.46
C SER A 4 17.72 19.15 -7.08
N THR A 5 18.18 17.91 -6.99
CA THR A 5 17.51 16.75 -7.54
C THR A 5 16.24 16.50 -6.74
N THR A 6 15.13 16.38 -7.45
CA THR A 6 13.85 16.00 -6.88
C THR A 6 13.38 14.73 -7.57
N PHE A 7 13.08 13.69 -6.80
CA PHE A 7 12.39 12.51 -7.30
C PHE A 7 10.88 12.68 -7.13
N VAL A 8 10.14 12.43 -8.21
CA VAL A 8 8.67 12.38 -8.19
C VAL A 8 8.25 10.95 -8.44
N ILE A 9 7.47 10.39 -7.51
CA ILE A 9 6.99 9.01 -7.55
C ILE A 9 5.47 9.05 -7.64
N THR A 10 4.89 8.32 -8.59
CA THR A 10 3.45 8.19 -8.78
C THR A 10 3.00 6.77 -8.45
N GLY A 11 2.12 6.63 -7.46
CA GLY A 11 1.62 5.36 -6.94
C GLY A 11 2.08 5.11 -5.49
N GLY A 12 1.12 5.10 -4.55
CA GLY A 12 1.37 4.86 -3.12
C GLY A 12 1.38 3.39 -2.69
N GLY A 13 1.32 2.46 -3.65
CA GLY A 13 1.42 1.03 -3.36
C GLY A 13 2.83 0.59 -2.97
N LEU A 14 3.02 -0.72 -2.74
CA LEU A 14 4.27 -1.31 -2.25
C LEU A 14 5.52 -0.85 -3.03
N ALA A 15 5.43 -0.78 -4.36
CA ALA A 15 6.55 -0.35 -5.20
C ALA A 15 6.98 1.11 -4.94
N GLY A 16 6.01 2.02 -4.77
CA GLY A 16 6.29 3.43 -4.50
C GLY A 16 6.92 3.62 -3.12
N VAL A 17 6.39 2.94 -2.10
CA VAL A 17 6.96 2.95 -0.75
C VAL A 17 8.40 2.40 -0.75
N LYS A 18 8.63 1.25 -1.40
CA LYS A 18 9.97 0.66 -1.50
C LYS A 18 10.98 1.55 -2.24
N ALA A 19 10.52 2.31 -3.24
CA ALA A 19 11.37 3.28 -3.92
C ALA A 19 11.78 4.45 -3.00
N VAL A 20 10.86 4.97 -2.18
CA VAL A 20 11.17 6.02 -1.20
C VAL A 20 12.16 5.50 -0.15
N GLU A 21 11.92 4.32 0.41
CA GLU A 21 12.82 3.67 1.37
C GLU A 21 14.23 3.52 0.79
N ALA A 22 14.35 2.91 -0.39
CA ALA A 22 15.64 2.71 -1.05
C ALA A 22 16.39 4.02 -1.29
N LEU A 23 15.71 5.11 -1.69
CA LEU A 23 16.37 6.41 -1.85
C LEU A 23 16.98 6.89 -0.52
N ARG A 24 16.24 6.81 0.58
CA ARG A 24 16.73 7.23 1.90
C ARG A 24 17.82 6.32 2.44
N ASP A 25 17.71 5.01 2.22
CA ASP A 25 18.73 4.03 2.61
C ASP A 25 20.04 4.20 1.83
N ASN A 26 20.00 4.80 0.64
CA ASN A 26 21.17 5.12 -0.17
C ASN A 26 21.61 6.58 0.00
N ASP A 27 21.38 7.17 1.18
CA ASP A 27 21.81 8.51 1.57
C ASP A 27 21.33 9.63 0.64
N PHE A 28 20.24 9.43 -0.11
CA PHE A 28 19.64 10.53 -0.84
C PHE A 28 18.99 11.49 0.15
N ASP A 29 19.52 12.70 0.25
CA ASP A 29 19.08 13.78 1.13
C ASP A 29 18.18 14.81 0.43
N GLY A 30 18.03 14.69 -0.89
CA GLY A 30 17.22 15.58 -1.70
C GLY A 30 15.71 15.43 -1.49
N ARG A 31 14.94 16.18 -2.28
CA ARG A 31 13.49 16.21 -2.18
C ARG A 31 12.87 14.97 -2.84
N ILE A 32 11.91 14.36 -2.15
CA ILE A 32 11.08 13.27 -2.69
C ILE A 32 9.63 13.72 -2.60
N ILE A 33 8.87 13.58 -3.69
CA ILE A 33 7.43 13.85 -3.73
C ILE A 33 6.73 12.56 -4.15
N LEU A 34 5.85 12.05 -3.30
CA LEU A 34 5.04 10.86 -3.57
C LEU A 34 3.58 11.29 -3.81
N PHE A 35 3.07 11.00 -5.00
CA PHE A 35 1.65 11.12 -5.32
C PHE A 35 1.01 9.75 -5.19
N ALA A 36 0.06 9.61 -4.26
CA ALA A 36 -0.73 8.40 -4.05
C ALA A 36 -2.21 8.70 -4.28
N ASP A 37 -2.89 7.84 -5.04
CA ASP A 37 -4.32 7.96 -5.35
C ASP A 37 -5.21 7.38 -4.23
N GLU A 38 -4.66 6.48 -3.41
CA GLU A 38 -5.38 5.88 -2.29
C GLU A 38 -5.13 6.66 -0.98
N PRO A 39 -6.16 7.26 -0.37
CA PRO A 39 -6.06 7.92 0.94
C PRO A 39 -6.05 6.93 2.12
N TYR A 40 -6.08 5.62 1.84
CA TYR A 40 -6.15 4.56 2.84
C TYR A 40 -4.84 3.81 2.92
N LEU A 41 -4.39 3.54 4.15
CA LEU A 41 -3.37 2.52 4.42
C LEU A 41 -3.77 1.23 3.68
N PRO A 42 -2.80 0.46 3.14
CA PRO A 42 -3.08 -0.85 2.58
C PRO A 42 -3.86 -1.65 3.62
N SER A 43 -5.17 -1.76 3.41
CA SER A 43 -5.97 -2.61 4.28
C SER A 43 -5.55 -4.03 3.95
N GLU A 44 -5.23 -4.79 5.00
CA GLU A 44 -5.24 -6.25 4.98
C GLU A 44 -6.62 -6.68 4.47
N ARG A 45 -6.80 -6.75 3.16
CA ARG A 45 -8.00 -7.35 2.59
C ARG A 45 -7.95 -8.79 3.10
N PRO A 46 -8.95 -9.26 3.87
CA PRO A 46 -9.01 -10.66 4.26
C PRO A 46 -8.74 -11.49 3.03
N PRO A 47 -7.90 -12.55 3.13
CA PRO A 47 -7.55 -13.33 1.96
C PRO A 47 -8.84 -13.74 1.27
N LEU A 48 -9.06 -13.21 0.06
CA LEU A 48 -10.07 -13.71 -0.85
C LEU A 48 -9.53 -15.03 -1.38
N SER A 49 -9.38 -16.02 -0.49
CA SER A 49 -9.33 -17.40 -0.90
C SER A 49 -10.67 -17.67 -1.59
N LYS A 50 -10.64 -18.51 -2.62
CA LYS A 50 -11.82 -18.79 -3.45
C LYS A 50 -13.02 -19.27 -2.62
N GLU A 51 -12.80 -19.75 -1.39
CA GLU A 51 -13.86 -20.10 -0.45
C GLU A 51 -14.66 -18.88 0.07
N TYR A 52 -14.06 -17.70 0.26
CA TYR A 52 -14.75 -16.54 0.84
C TYR A 52 -15.79 -15.91 -0.11
N LEU A 53 -15.58 -16.02 -1.42
CA LEU A 53 -16.54 -15.56 -2.44
C LEU A 53 -17.60 -16.60 -2.78
N ALA A 54 -17.43 -17.85 -2.34
CA ALA A 54 -18.33 -18.95 -2.68
C ALA A 54 -19.58 -19.00 -1.81
N ASP A 55 -19.62 -18.31 -0.65
CA ASP A 55 -20.80 -18.34 0.21
C ASP A 55 -21.03 -17.04 1.01
N PRO A 56 -21.82 -16.08 0.47
CA PRO A 56 -22.26 -14.89 1.20
C PRO A 56 -23.25 -15.17 2.34
N GLN A 57 -23.72 -16.41 2.53
CA GLN A 57 -24.78 -16.78 3.49
C GLN A 57 -24.29 -17.68 4.65
N SER A 58 -23.08 -18.24 4.58
CA SER A 58 -22.55 -19.13 5.62
C SER A 58 -22.27 -18.45 6.98
N SER A 59 -22.15 -17.12 7.03
CA SER A 59 -21.82 -16.39 8.26
C SER A 59 -23.00 -16.12 9.21
N LEU A 60 -24.24 -16.53 8.89
CA LEU A 60 -25.41 -16.28 9.73
C LEU A 60 -25.98 -17.51 10.47
N SER A 61 -25.38 -18.70 10.35
CA SER A 61 -25.90 -19.91 11.03
C SER A 61 -25.42 -20.12 12.47
N GLY A 62 -24.66 -19.17 13.05
CA GLY A 62 -24.09 -19.30 14.39
C GLY A 62 -24.86 -18.60 15.53
N LEU A 63 -25.96 -17.90 15.26
CA LEU A 63 -26.70 -17.09 16.24
C LEU A 63 -28.13 -17.61 16.53
N SER A 64 -28.37 -18.91 16.31
CA SER A 64 -29.61 -19.56 16.72
C SER A 64 -29.36 -21.00 17.17
N SER A 65 -28.85 -21.15 18.39
CA SER A 65 -29.31 -22.13 19.39
C SER A 65 -28.46 -22.01 20.65
#